data_AF-A0A392N1D5-F1
#
_entry.id   AF-A0A392N1D5-F1
#
_cell.length_a   1.000
_cell.length_b   1.000
_cell.length_c   1.000
_cell.angle_alpha   90.00
_cell.angle_beta   90.00
_cell.angle_gamma   90.00
#
_symmetry.space_group_name_H-M   'P 1'
#
loop_
_entity.id
_entity.type
_entity.pdbx_description
1 polymer ?
#
loop_
_entity_poly.entity_id
_entity_poly.type
_entity_poly.pdbx_seq_one_letter_code
_entity_poly.pdbx_strand_id
1 'polypeptide(L)' 'MKECENYDWGELADTGKLKDLTVVELKYYLSGHNLPVSGKKEALVSRILTHMGK' A
#
# COMPACT_ATOMS: atom_id res chain seq x y z
N MET A 1 9.82 11.29 8.72
CA MET A 1 9.02 10.18 8.17
C MET A 1 9.65 9.79 6.84
N LYS A 2 10.55 8.80 6.81
CA LYS A 2 11.26 8.32 5.61
C LYS A 2 11.26 6.78 5.50
N GLU A 3 10.45 6.12 6.34
CA GLU A 3 10.46 4.66 6.45
C GLU A 3 9.62 4.01 5.35
N CYS A 4 8.59 4.70 4.83
CA CYS A 4 7.73 4.20 3.76
C CYS A 4 8.38 4.09 2.38
N GLU A 5 9.46 4.84 2.14
CA GLU A 5 10.25 4.79 0.91
C GLU A 5 11.16 3.55 0.85
N ASN A 6 11.48 2.93 1.99
CA ASN A 6 12.34 1.75 2.08
C ASN A 6 11.56 0.43 2.27
N TYR A 7 10.23 0.47 2.29
CA TYR A 7 9.47 -0.78 2.40
C TYR A 7 9.53 -1.56 1.09
N ASP A 8 9.85 -2.84 1.19
CA ASP A 8 9.63 -3.81 0.13
C ASP A 8 8.12 -4.08 0.00
N TRP A 9 7.42 -3.17 -0.69
CA TRP A 9 5.99 -3.27 -0.95
C TRP A 9 5.62 -4.60 -1.62
N GLY A 10 6.52 -5.18 -2.43
CA GLY A 10 6.37 -6.51 -3.02
C GLY A 10 6.37 -7.63 -1.99
N GLU A 11 7.31 -7.62 -1.04
CA GLU A 11 7.35 -8.59 0.06
C GLU A 11 6.15 -8.41 0.99
N LEU A 12 5.78 -7.17 1.31
CA LEU A 12 4.60 -6.86 2.12
C LEU A 12 3.31 -7.38 1.46
N ALA A 13 3.24 -7.34 0.13
CA ALA A 13 2.16 -7.92 -0.64
C ALA A 13 2.17 -9.46 -0.58
N ASP A 14 3.33 -10.11 -0.78
CA ASP A 14 3.48 -11.58 -0.71
C ASP A 14 3.17 -12.13 0.69
N THR A 15 3.69 -11.46 1.71
CA THR A 15 3.52 -11.87 3.12
C THR A 15 2.17 -11.47 3.69
N GLY A 16 1.39 -10.68 2.95
CA GLY A 16 0.11 -10.13 3.41
C GLY A 16 0.24 -9.08 4.52
N LYS A 17 1.44 -8.55 4.78
CA LYS A 17 1.72 -7.49 5.75
C LYS A 17 1.18 -6.11 5.32
N LEU A 18 0.78 -5.91 4.06
CA LEU A 18 0.12 -4.68 3.63
C LEU A 18 -1.12 -4.34 4.49
N LYS A 19 -1.85 -5.35 4.98
CA LYS A 19 -3.00 -5.14 5.87
C LYS A 19 -2.61 -4.75 7.30
N ASP A 20 -1.36 -4.98 7.70
CA ASP A 20 -0.81 -4.54 8.98
C ASP A 20 -0.37 -3.07 8.93
N LEU A 21 0.01 -2.57 7.75
CA LEU A 21 0.37 -1.15 7.56
C LEU A 21 -0.76 -0.19 7.93
N THR A 22 -0.41 1.03 8.29
CA THR A 22 -1.38 2.08 8.57
C THR A 22 -1.98 2.65 7.28
N VAL A 23 -3.19 3.22 7.40
CA VAL A 23 -3.84 3.92 6.28
C VAL A 23 -2.95 5.03 5.71
N VAL A 24 -2.14 5.68 6.54
CA VAL A 24 -1.22 6.74 6.10
C VAL A 24 -0.17 6.19 5.14
N GLU A 25 0.44 5.04 5.44
CA GLU A 25 1.44 4.40 4.60
C GLU A 25 0.84 3.95 3.27
N LEU A 26 -0.32 3.27 3.31
CA LEU A 26 -1.02 2.84 2.10
C LEU A 26 -1.37 4.05 1.22
N LYS A 27 -1.83 5.15 1.83
CA LYS A 27 -2.10 6.39 1.10
C LYS A 27 -0.85 7.01 0.51
N TYR A 28 0.30 6.89 1.17
CA TYR A 28 1.57 7.40 0.68
C TYR A 28 1.97 6.71 -0.63
N TYR A 29 1.96 5.38 -0.65
CA TYR A 29 2.21 4.60 -1.87
C TYR A 29 1.24 4.98 -2.99
N LEU A 30 -0.06 4.97 -2.69
CA LEU A 30 -1.09 5.30 -3.67
C LEU A 30 -0.91 6.72 -4.20
N SER A 31 -0.63 7.70 -3.34
CA SER A 31 -0.41 9.10 -3.76
C SER A 31 0.85 9.24 -4.61
N GLY A 32 1.94 8.55 -4.26
CA GLY A 32 3.17 8.53 -5.05
C GLY A 32 2.98 7.89 -6.44
N HIS A 33 2.11 6.89 -6.52
CA HIS A 33 1.75 6.21 -7.76
C HIS A 33 0.55 6.85 -8.49
N ASN A 34 0.07 8.03 -8.06
CA ASN A 34 -1.12 8.70 -8.62
C ASN A 34 -2.39 7.82 -8.63
N LEU A 35 -2.51 6.90 -7.67
CA LEU A 35 -3.64 6.02 -7.49
C LEU A 35 -4.66 6.61 -6.51
N PRO A 36 -5.95 6.31 -6.69
CA PRO A 36 -6.99 6.85 -5.82
C PRO A 36 -6.90 6.30 -4.39
N VAL A 37 -6.69 7.22 -3.44
CA VAL A 37 -6.61 7.00 -1.98
C VAL A 37 -7.97 6.95 -1.26
N SER A 38 -9.04 6.72 -2.03
CA SER A 38 -10.42 6.73 -1.54
C SER A 38 -10.86 5.35 -1.06
N GLY A 39 -11.53 5.30 0.09
CA GLY A 39 -12.16 4.09 0.63
C GLY A 39 -11.61 3.65 1.98
N LYS A 40 -12.03 2.46 2.42
CA LYS A 40 -11.56 1.81 3.65
C LYS A 40 -10.13 1.28 3.48
N LYS A 41 -9.47 0.98 4.60
CA LYS A 41 -8.11 0.40 4.62
C LYS A 41 -7.96 -0.80 3.67
N GLU A 42 -8.92 -1.72 3.68
CA GLU A 42 -8.92 -2.90 2.80
C GLU A 42 -8.96 -2.55 1.31
N ALA A 43 -9.67 -1.48 0.94
CA ALA A 43 -9.72 -1.02 -0.45
C ALA A 43 -8.38 -0.44 -0.89
N LEU A 44 -7.67 0.26 0.01
CA LEU A 44 -6.31 0.75 -0.25
C LEU A 44 -5.34 -0.42 -0.45
N VAL A 45 -5.38 -1.42 0.45
CA VAL A 45 -4.55 -2.63 0.34
C VAL A 45 -4.83 -3.38 -0.96
N SER A 46 -6.10 -3.65 -1.28
CA SER A 46 -6.48 -4.37 -2.51
C SER A 46 -6.02 -3.63 -3.76
N ARG A 47 -6.08 -2.29 -3.75
CA ARG A 47 -5.61 -1.48 -4.87
C ARG A 47 -4.10 -1.56 -5.05
N ILE A 48 -3.34 -1.59 -3.96
CA ILE A 48 -1.89 -1.77 -4.00
C ILE A 48 -1.55 -3.16 -4.54
N LEU A 49 -2.19 -4.21 -4.03
CA LEU A 49 -2.04 -5.58 -4.54
C LEU A 49 -2.35 -5.66 -6.04
N THR A 50 -3.50 -5.12 -6.46
CA THR A 50 -3.93 -5.09 -7.87
C THR A 50 -2.92 -4.34 -8.74
N HIS A 51 -2.43 -3.18 -8.29
CA HIS A 51 -1.43 -2.39 -9.01
C HIS A 51 -0.10 -3.16 -9.15
N MET A 52 0.26 -3.96 -8.15
CA MET A 52 1.44 -4.82 -8.18
C MET A 52 1.25 -6.13 -8.96
N GLY A 53 0.04 -6.43 -9.44
CA GLY A 53 -0.28 -7.69 -10.10
C GLY A 53 -0.35 -8.89 -9.15
N LYS A 54 -0.70 -8.66 -7.88
CA LYS A 54 -0.87 -9.67 -6.83
C LYS A 54 -2.33 -9.97 -6.56
#